data_AF-A0A1M7QLJ8-F1
#
_entry.id   AF-A0A1M7QLJ8-F1
#
_cell.length_a   1.000
_cell.length_b   1.000
_cell.length_c   1.000
_cell.angle_alpha   90.00
_cell.angle_beta   90.00
_cell.angle_gamma   90.00
#
_symmetry.space_group_name_H-M   'P 1'
#
loop_
_entity.id
_entity.type
_entity.pdbx_description
1 polymer ?
#
loop_
_entity_poly.entity_id
_entity_poly.type
_entity_poly.pdbx_seq_one_letter_code
_entity_poly.pdbx_strand_id
1 'polypeptide(L)'
;MKHYGLIGYPLSHSFSKKYFTEKFEKENITDAVYELYPFENIKDLQDLLDLHPHICGLNVTVPHKIEVLKYLDWIEHDAKNAGAVNCIRISAESPVEAAFSGELGIKDHDFRLEGFNTDIYGFEMSLKPLLKDSHDHALVLGDGGAAKAVKCVLENLGIKYKVVTRKPLGDNLLFKDIKPHHIKLHTLIINTTPLGTSPNVNECPPIPYEAITEDHLLYDLVYNPEKTLFLKKGEEQGAAIKNGYEMLILQAEKSWEIWTDKHIHP
;
A
#
# COMPACT_ATOMS: atom_id res chain seq x y z
N MET A 1 20.44 6.68 18.28
CA MET A 1 19.95 6.80 16.90
C MET A 1 18.71 5.93 16.80
N LYS A 2 17.60 6.45 16.26
CA LYS A 2 16.36 5.71 16.04
C LYS A 2 16.51 4.86 14.78
N HIS A 3 16.11 3.60 14.85
CA HIS A 3 16.20 2.69 13.71
C HIS A 3 14.81 2.50 13.10
N TYR A 4 14.76 2.64 11.78
CA TYR A 4 13.61 2.30 10.96
C TYR A 4 14.01 1.29 9.91
N GLY A 5 13.05 0.66 9.26
CA GLY A 5 13.41 -0.15 8.10
C GLY A 5 12.24 -0.80 7.39
N LEU A 6 12.59 -1.68 6.44
CA LEU A 6 11.65 -2.43 5.63
C LEU A 6 11.84 -3.92 5.84
N ILE A 7 10.78 -4.62 6.26
CA ILE A 7 10.72 -6.08 6.30
C ILE A 7 9.99 -6.62 5.06
N GLY A 8 10.48 -7.73 4.51
CA GLY A 8 9.90 -8.37 3.31
C GLY A 8 10.93 -9.19 2.54
N TYR A 9 10.51 -9.83 1.45
CA TYR A 9 11.44 -10.56 0.59
C TYR A 9 10.90 -10.75 -0.84
N PRO A 10 11.75 -10.58 -1.87
CA PRO A 10 13.11 -10.02 -1.84
C PRO A 10 13.11 -8.48 -1.72
N LEU A 11 14.23 -7.88 -1.29
CA LEU A 11 14.37 -6.42 -1.08
C LEU A 11 15.44 -5.74 -1.97
N SER A 12 15.87 -6.38 -3.06
CA SER A 12 17.04 -5.98 -3.87
C SER A 12 16.99 -4.57 -4.48
N HIS A 13 15.80 -3.99 -4.67
CA HIS A 13 15.61 -2.60 -5.11
C HIS A 13 14.47 -1.92 -4.34
N SER A 14 14.75 -1.48 -3.11
CA SER A 14 13.76 -0.80 -2.27
C SER A 14 13.68 0.70 -2.54
N PHE A 15 12.53 1.15 -3.04
CA PHE A 15 12.18 2.58 -3.08
C PHE A 15 12.30 3.22 -1.70
N SER A 16 11.77 2.56 -0.66
CA SER A 16 11.70 3.13 0.69
C SER A 16 13.09 3.41 1.27
N LYS A 17 14.06 2.48 1.14
CA LYS A 17 15.42 2.72 1.66
C LYS A 17 16.07 3.93 1.01
N LYS A 18 15.97 4.05 -0.32
CA LYS A 18 16.48 5.21 -1.05
C LYS A 18 15.78 6.49 -0.59
N TYR A 19 14.44 6.49 -0.57
CA TYR A 19 13.62 7.63 -0.21
C TYR A 19 13.94 8.18 1.19
N PHE A 20 13.96 7.31 2.21
CA PHE A 20 14.24 7.73 3.58
C PHE A 20 15.68 8.18 3.78
N THR A 21 16.65 7.54 3.12
CA THR A 21 18.05 7.99 3.18
C THR A 21 18.18 9.41 2.63
N GLU A 22 17.63 9.67 1.44
CA GLU A 22 17.65 11.00 0.81
C GLU A 22 16.86 12.04 1.63
N LYS A 23 15.71 11.65 2.21
CA LYS A 23 14.92 12.51 3.09
C LYS A 23 15.72 12.94 4.32
N PHE A 24 16.33 11.99 5.01
CA PHE A 24 17.07 12.27 6.25
C PHE A 24 18.27 13.19 6.00
N GLU A 25 18.99 12.98 4.89
CA GLU A 25 20.04 13.89 4.46
C GLU A 25 19.52 15.29 4.15
N LYS A 26 18.46 15.38 3.33
CA LYS A 26 17.88 16.67 2.89
C LYS A 26 17.30 17.49 4.05
N GLU A 27 16.68 16.83 5.02
CA GLU A 27 16.01 17.46 6.17
C GLU A 27 16.94 17.59 7.40
N ASN A 28 18.21 17.19 7.29
CA ASN A 28 19.18 17.17 8.40
C ASN A 28 18.73 16.34 9.62
N ILE A 29 18.02 15.23 9.38
CA ILE A 29 17.63 14.28 10.41
C ILE A 29 18.83 13.37 10.68
N THR A 30 19.62 13.72 11.70
CA THR A 30 20.89 13.05 12.01
C THR A 30 20.76 11.93 13.04
N ASP A 31 19.59 11.81 13.68
CA ASP A 31 19.32 10.83 14.72
C ASP A 31 18.45 9.65 14.25
N ALA A 32 18.29 9.46 12.93
CA ALA A 32 17.52 8.38 12.33
C ALA A 32 18.27 7.64 11.21
N VAL A 33 18.06 6.34 11.10
CA VAL A 33 18.48 5.52 9.96
C VAL A 33 17.34 4.63 9.49
N TYR A 34 17.35 4.28 8.21
CA TYR A 34 16.37 3.36 7.63
C TYR A 34 17.11 2.20 6.98
N GLU A 35 16.87 0.95 7.37
CA GLU A 35 17.58 -0.23 6.84
C GLU A 35 16.66 -1.27 6.18
N LEU A 36 17.26 -2.23 5.48
CA LEU A 36 16.54 -3.37 4.87
C LEU A 36 16.73 -4.62 5.72
N TYR A 37 15.62 -5.29 6.01
CA TYR A 37 15.57 -6.51 6.81
C TYR A 37 14.91 -7.61 5.96
N PRO A 38 15.68 -8.31 5.10
CA PRO A 38 15.13 -9.30 4.19
C PRO A 38 14.68 -10.55 4.94
N PHE A 39 13.38 -10.80 5.01
CA PHE A 39 12.77 -11.93 5.72
C PHE A 39 12.05 -12.84 4.76
N GLU A 40 12.46 -14.10 4.69
CA GLU A 40 11.66 -15.12 4.01
C GLU A 40 10.45 -15.52 4.85
N ASN A 41 10.55 -15.44 6.18
CA ASN A 41 9.48 -15.80 7.11
C ASN A 41 9.16 -14.66 8.08
N ILE A 42 7.87 -14.38 8.32
CA ILE A 42 7.47 -13.33 9.26
C ILE A 42 7.83 -13.65 10.72
N LYS A 43 8.06 -14.93 11.05
CA LYS A 43 8.46 -15.34 12.41
C LYS A 43 9.77 -14.68 12.87
N ASP A 44 10.62 -14.30 11.93
CA ASP A 44 11.91 -13.64 12.19
C ASP A 44 11.74 -12.21 12.74
N LEU A 45 10.50 -11.68 12.76
CA LEU A 45 10.19 -10.38 13.35
C LEU A 45 10.55 -10.31 14.84
N GLN A 46 10.29 -11.37 15.61
CA GLN A 46 10.59 -11.36 17.05
C GLN A 46 12.11 -11.33 17.29
N ASP A 47 12.85 -12.20 16.61
CA ASP A 47 14.32 -12.25 16.68
C ASP A 47 14.96 -10.89 16.30
N LEU A 48 14.39 -10.20 15.30
CA LEU A 48 14.84 -8.85 14.93
C LEU A 48 14.66 -7.84 16.06
N LEU A 49 13.48 -7.83 16.68
CA LEU A 49 13.16 -6.87 17.73
C LEU A 49 13.98 -7.13 19.00
N ASP A 50 14.26 -8.40 19.31
CA ASP A 50 15.15 -8.81 20.40
C ASP A 50 16.61 -8.39 20.15
N LEU A 51 17.10 -8.57 18.92
CA LEU A 51 18.47 -8.21 18.55
C LEU A 51 18.67 -6.69 18.40
N HIS A 52 17.61 -5.97 18.04
CA HIS A 52 17.65 -4.54 17.74
C HIS A 52 16.58 -3.77 18.53
N PRO A 53 16.74 -3.60 19.85
CA PRO A 53 15.77 -2.93 20.71
C PRO A 53 15.61 -1.42 20.44
N HIS A 54 16.39 -0.87 19.50
CA HIS A 54 16.32 0.55 19.09
C HIS A 54 15.48 0.78 17.83
N ILE A 55 14.85 -0.26 17.27
CA ILE A 55 13.92 -0.12 16.15
C ILE A 55 12.64 0.54 16.66
N CYS A 56 12.29 1.68 16.06
CA CYS A 56 11.11 2.47 16.41
C CYS A 56 9.96 2.28 15.40
N GLY A 57 10.25 1.77 14.20
CA GLY A 57 9.21 1.55 13.20
C GLY A 57 9.68 0.75 12.00
N LEU A 58 8.76 0.00 11.40
CA LEU A 58 9.04 -0.85 10.25
C LEU A 58 7.97 -0.66 9.19
N ASN A 59 8.36 -0.47 7.93
CA ASN A 59 7.47 -0.79 6.84
C ASN A 59 7.46 -2.30 6.59
N VAL A 60 6.34 -2.80 6.09
CA VAL A 60 6.13 -4.21 5.73
C VAL A 60 5.79 -4.28 4.25
N THR A 61 6.48 -5.12 3.50
CA THR A 61 6.16 -5.39 2.09
C THR A 61 5.88 -6.87 1.84
N VAL A 62 5.68 -7.23 0.58
CA VAL A 62 5.48 -8.61 0.14
C VAL A 62 6.58 -9.52 0.71
N PRO A 63 6.24 -10.74 1.18
CA PRO A 63 4.90 -11.34 1.23
C PRO A 63 4.14 -11.10 2.55
N HIS A 64 4.70 -10.30 3.47
CA HIS A 64 4.33 -10.34 4.89
C HIS A 64 3.17 -9.45 5.32
N LYS A 65 2.65 -8.58 4.44
CA LYS A 65 1.59 -7.61 4.77
C LYS A 65 0.34 -8.21 5.42
N ILE A 66 0.06 -9.50 5.19
CA ILE A 66 -1.10 -10.20 5.77
C ILE A 66 -0.70 -11.01 7.01
N GLU A 67 0.42 -11.72 6.97
CA GLU A 67 0.80 -12.59 8.09
C GLU A 67 1.23 -11.81 9.32
N VAL A 68 1.77 -10.61 9.13
CA VAL A 68 2.20 -9.73 10.20
C VAL A 68 1.08 -9.34 11.16
N LEU A 69 -0.19 -9.35 10.72
CA LEU A 69 -1.33 -9.01 11.58
C LEU A 69 -1.42 -9.88 12.84
N LYS A 70 -0.89 -11.10 12.81
CA LYS A 70 -0.90 -12.03 13.96
C LYS A 70 0.08 -11.64 15.07
N TYR A 71 1.01 -10.73 14.77
CA TYR A 71 2.09 -10.30 15.66
C TYR A 71 1.87 -8.92 16.25
N LEU A 72 0.78 -8.23 15.87
CA LEU A 72 0.52 -6.86 16.29
C LEU A 72 -0.43 -6.84 17.50
N ASP A 73 -0.12 -5.98 18.46
CA ASP A 73 -0.94 -5.77 19.66
C ASP A 73 -2.15 -4.90 19.37
N TRP A 74 -1.99 -3.96 18.43
CA TRP A 74 -3.07 -3.09 17.97
C TRP A 74 -2.99 -2.88 16.46
N ILE A 75 -4.15 -2.71 15.84
CA ILE A 75 -4.24 -2.46 14.40
C ILE A 75 -5.31 -1.38 14.18
N GLU A 76 -4.97 -0.37 13.39
CA GLU A 76 -5.85 0.71 12.97
C GLU A 76 -7.08 0.19 12.24
N HIS A 77 -8.20 0.89 12.34
CA HIS A 77 -9.47 0.47 11.74
C HIS A 77 -9.36 0.18 10.23
N ASP A 78 -8.76 1.09 9.46
CA ASP A 78 -8.63 0.92 8.02
C ASP A 78 -7.68 -0.23 7.65
N ALA A 79 -6.60 -0.40 8.41
CA ALA A 79 -5.69 -1.53 8.25
C ALA A 79 -6.37 -2.88 8.57
N LYS A 80 -7.23 -2.92 9.60
CA LYS A 80 -8.09 -4.09 9.92
C LYS A 80 -9.05 -4.39 8.78
N ASN A 81 -9.74 -3.38 8.25
CA ASN A 81 -10.71 -3.54 7.16
C ASN A 81 -10.04 -4.06 5.89
N ALA A 82 -8.90 -3.49 5.50
CA ALA A 82 -8.12 -3.97 4.35
C ALA A 82 -7.55 -5.39 4.57
N GLY A 83 -7.38 -5.79 5.83
CA GLY A 83 -6.75 -7.06 6.20
C GLY A 83 -5.30 -7.12 5.73
N ALA A 84 -4.58 -6.00 5.84
CA ALA A 84 -3.18 -5.85 5.48
C ALA A 84 -2.56 -4.66 6.24
N VAL A 85 -1.29 -4.81 6.65
CA VAL A 85 -0.48 -3.78 7.31
C VAL A 85 0.80 -3.57 6.50
N ASN A 86 1.18 -2.32 6.25
CA ASN A 86 2.44 -1.94 5.57
C ASN A 86 3.33 -1.02 6.44
N CYS A 87 2.88 -0.64 7.63
CA CYS A 87 3.57 0.26 8.54
C CYS A 87 3.33 -0.21 9.98
N ILE A 88 4.40 -0.42 10.72
CA ILE A 88 4.39 -0.80 12.13
C ILE A 88 5.08 0.33 12.89
N ARG A 89 4.43 0.81 13.94
CA ARG A 89 5.08 1.64 14.95
C ARG A 89 5.42 0.76 16.15
N ILE A 90 6.61 0.98 16.71
CA ILE A 90 7.10 0.30 17.89
C ILE A 90 7.28 1.36 18.97
N SER A 91 6.41 1.32 19.98
CA SER A 91 6.42 2.24 21.11
C SER A 91 6.83 1.50 22.37
N ALA A 92 7.70 2.09 23.17
CA ALA A 92 7.98 1.56 24.50
C ALA A 92 6.71 1.69 25.34
N GLU A 93 6.28 0.61 25.98
CA GLU A 93 5.06 0.60 26.77
C GLU A 93 5.44 0.41 28.24
N SER A 94 5.01 1.35 29.09
CA SER A 94 5.16 1.19 30.53
C SER A 94 4.19 0.10 31.02
N PRO A 95 4.65 -0.90 31.80
CA PRO A 95 3.75 -1.91 32.37
C PRO A 95 2.61 -1.29 33.22
N VAL A 96 2.84 -0.09 33.76
CA VAL A 96 1.84 0.66 34.51
C VAL A 96 0.77 1.23 33.58
N GLU A 97 1.15 1.79 32.43
CA GLU A 97 0.21 2.37 31.46
C GLU A 97 -0.69 1.30 30.83
N ALA A 98 -0.11 0.14 30.47
CA ALA A 98 -0.86 -1.02 29.97
C ALA A 98 -1.90 -1.52 30.99
N ALA A 99 -1.55 -1.53 32.28
CA ALA A 99 -2.48 -1.95 33.34
C ALA A 99 -3.68 -0.99 33.50
N PHE A 100 -3.52 0.29 33.17
CA PHE A 100 -4.58 1.30 33.29
C PHE A 100 -5.39 1.53 32.00
N SER A 101 -4.86 1.20 30.82
CA SER A 101 -5.58 1.31 29.53
C SER A 101 -6.67 0.24 29.36
N GLY A 102 -6.61 -0.85 30.14
CA GLY A 102 -7.53 -1.98 30.02
C GLY A 102 -7.24 -2.86 28.80
N GLU A 103 -6.16 -2.59 28.07
CA GLU A 103 -5.68 -3.44 26.99
C GLU A 103 -4.83 -4.56 27.61
N LEU A 104 -5.34 -5.80 27.55
CA LEU A 104 -4.57 -7.01 27.88
C LEU A 104 -3.48 -7.21 26.81
N GLY A 105 -2.38 -6.48 26.92
CA GLY A 105 -1.42 -6.35 25.82
C GLY A 105 0.02 -6.32 26.27
N ILE A 106 0.47 -7.31 27.04
CA ILE A 106 1.90 -7.65 27.06
C ILE A 106 2.02 -9.16 26.92
N LYS A 107 2.41 -9.63 25.75
CA LYS A 107 2.95 -10.98 25.56
C LYS A 107 4.47 -10.88 25.65
N ASP A 108 5.02 -11.00 26.85
CA ASP A 108 6.45 -11.29 27.04
C ASP A 108 7.48 -10.19 26.64
N HIS A 109 7.08 -8.93 26.34
CA HIS A 109 8.01 -7.81 26.04
C HIS A 109 7.51 -6.41 26.46
N ASP A 110 8.42 -5.46 26.72
CA ASP A 110 8.13 -4.10 27.24
C ASP A 110 7.82 -3.06 26.13
N PHE A 111 7.28 -3.48 24.98
CA PHE A 111 6.93 -2.61 23.86
C PHE A 111 5.62 -3.03 23.20
N ARG A 112 5.01 -2.10 22.45
CA ARG A 112 3.78 -2.32 21.69
C ARG A 112 4.04 -2.28 20.19
N LEU A 113 3.42 -3.20 19.48
CA LEU A 113 3.43 -3.27 18.01
C LEU A 113 2.10 -2.81 17.43
N GLU A 114 2.11 -1.67 16.76
CA GLU A 114 0.91 -1.02 16.24
C GLU A 114 0.91 -1.00 14.71
N GLY A 115 -0.11 -1.60 14.12
CA GLY A 115 -0.26 -1.76 12.68
C GLY A 115 -1.09 -0.68 12.01
N PHE A 116 -0.54 -0.11 10.95
CA PHE A 116 -1.17 0.86 10.07
C PHE A 116 -1.06 0.43 8.60
N ASN A 117 -1.90 1.01 7.75
CA ASN A 117 -1.84 0.79 6.31
C ASN A 117 -1.78 2.12 5.55
N THR A 118 -0.56 2.64 5.39
CA THR A 118 -0.29 3.90 4.71
C THR A 118 -0.46 3.84 3.20
N ASP A 119 -0.58 2.64 2.60
CA ASP A 119 -0.95 2.51 1.19
C ASP A 119 -2.38 3.03 0.95
N ILE A 120 -3.29 2.87 1.93
CA ILE A 120 -4.66 3.42 1.88
C ILE A 120 -4.59 4.93 1.76
N TYR A 121 -3.87 5.58 2.68
CA TYR A 121 -3.65 7.02 2.66
C TYR A 121 -2.99 7.49 1.37
N GLY A 122 -1.91 6.82 0.95
CA GLY A 122 -1.16 7.20 -0.26
C GLY A 122 -2.01 7.08 -1.52
N PHE A 123 -2.82 6.04 -1.65
CA PHE A 123 -3.72 5.86 -2.79
C PHE A 123 -4.87 6.86 -2.75
N GLU A 124 -5.53 7.04 -1.60
CA GLU A 124 -6.66 7.96 -1.47
C GLU A 124 -6.27 9.40 -1.79
N MET A 125 -5.15 9.87 -1.25
CA MET A 125 -4.70 11.25 -1.43
C MET A 125 -4.18 11.54 -2.84
N SER A 126 -3.67 10.53 -3.55
CA SER A 126 -3.26 10.67 -4.96
C SER A 126 -4.41 10.47 -5.95
N LEU A 127 -5.48 9.78 -5.55
CA LEU A 127 -6.68 9.56 -6.37
C LEU A 127 -7.67 10.72 -6.27
N LYS A 128 -8.00 11.19 -5.06
CA LYS A 128 -9.06 12.18 -4.79
C LYS A 128 -9.01 13.42 -5.69
N PRO A 129 -7.84 14.05 -5.93
CA PRO A 129 -7.76 15.25 -6.76
C PRO A 129 -8.18 15.05 -8.22
N LEU A 130 -8.24 13.80 -8.68
CA LEU A 130 -8.55 13.42 -10.06
C LEU A 130 -9.99 12.90 -10.23
N LEU A 131 -10.72 12.70 -9.12
CA LEU A 131 -12.08 12.19 -9.17
C LEU A 131 -13.06 13.25 -9.70
N LYS A 132 -14.00 12.79 -10.52
CA LYS A 132 -15.16 13.54 -11.02
C LYS A 132 -16.41 12.82 -10.55
N ASP A 133 -17.56 13.50 -10.58
CA ASP A 133 -18.86 12.91 -10.20
C ASP A 133 -19.22 11.67 -11.04
N SER A 134 -18.68 11.55 -12.25
CA SER A 134 -18.86 10.40 -13.14
C SER A 134 -18.07 9.15 -12.73
N HIS A 135 -17.15 9.24 -11.74
CA HIS A 135 -16.30 8.13 -11.29
C HIS A 135 -16.93 7.34 -10.13
N ASP A 136 -18.18 6.88 -10.30
CA ASP A 136 -18.95 6.15 -9.28
C ASP A 136 -18.82 4.61 -9.37
N HIS A 137 -18.23 4.11 -10.48
CA HIS A 137 -17.96 2.69 -10.72
C HIS A 137 -16.51 2.45 -11.16
N ALA A 138 -15.84 1.49 -10.52
CA ALA A 138 -14.44 1.17 -10.76
C ALA A 138 -14.17 -0.29 -11.19
N LEU A 139 -13.19 -0.48 -12.07
CA LEU A 139 -12.56 -1.79 -12.32
C LEU A 139 -11.21 -1.86 -11.62
N VAL A 140 -11.07 -2.80 -10.68
CA VAL A 140 -9.79 -3.10 -10.02
C VAL A 140 -9.16 -4.30 -10.72
N LEU A 141 -8.09 -4.07 -11.47
CA LEU A 141 -7.39 -5.10 -12.23
C LEU A 141 -6.35 -5.77 -11.32
N GLY A 142 -6.61 -7.01 -10.90
CA GLY A 142 -5.82 -7.74 -9.91
C GLY A 142 -6.46 -7.80 -8.52
N ASP A 143 -6.07 -8.80 -7.73
CA ASP A 143 -6.58 -9.02 -6.36
C ASP A 143 -5.42 -9.33 -5.38
N GLY A 144 -4.28 -8.68 -5.59
CA GLY A 144 -3.09 -8.83 -4.76
C GLY A 144 -3.11 -7.97 -3.49
N GLY A 145 -1.98 -7.90 -2.78
CA GLY A 145 -1.84 -7.10 -1.56
C GLY A 145 -2.16 -5.61 -1.77
N ALA A 146 -1.72 -5.02 -2.88
CA ALA A 146 -2.02 -3.63 -3.21
C ALA A 146 -3.51 -3.40 -3.52
N ALA A 147 -4.21 -4.39 -4.09
CA ALA A 147 -5.63 -4.31 -4.36
C ALA A 147 -6.47 -4.19 -3.07
N LYS A 148 -5.98 -4.69 -1.94
CA LYS A 148 -6.66 -4.55 -0.64
C LYS A 148 -6.78 -3.09 -0.20
N ALA A 149 -5.68 -2.33 -0.29
CA ALA A 149 -5.68 -0.90 0.03
C ALA A 149 -6.61 -0.12 -0.92
N VAL A 150 -6.51 -0.40 -2.23
CA VAL A 150 -7.39 0.20 -3.25
C VAL A 150 -8.86 -0.06 -2.94
N LYS A 151 -9.25 -1.32 -2.67
CA LYS A 151 -10.64 -1.68 -2.35
C LYS A 151 -11.15 -0.97 -1.10
N CYS A 152 -10.33 -0.89 -0.05
CA CYS A 152 -10.69 -0.16 1.17
C CYS A 152 -10.97 1.32 0.88
N VAL A 153 -10.15 1.98 0.06
CA VAL A 153 -10.39 3.37 -0.34
C VAL A 153 -11.66 3.51 -1.17
N LEU A 154 -11.91 2.62 -2.13
CA LEU A 154 -13.14 2.67 -2.94
C LEU A 154 -14.39 2.49 -2.07
N GLU A 155 -14.35 1.61 -1.06
CA GLU A 155 -15.42 1.42 -0.08
C GLU A 155 -15.64 2.67 0.77
N ASN A 156 -14.57 3.27 1.29
CA ASN A 156 -14.62 4.50 2.09
C ASN A 156 -15.17 5.69 1.28
N LEU A 157 -14.91 5.73 -0.04
CA LEU A 157 -15.43 6.74 -0.95
C LEU A 157 -16.83 6.42 -1.51
N GLY A 158 -17.39 5.25 -1.21
CA GLY A 158 -18.68 4.82 -1.75
C GLY A 158 -18.66 4.52 -3.26
N ILE A 159 -17.48 4.28 -3.85
CA ILE A 159 -17.30 3.94 -5.26
C ILE A 159 -17.52 2.43 -5.42
N LYS A 160 -18.52 2.05 -6.20
CA LYS A 160 -18.80 0.63 -6.48
C LYS A 160 -17.69 0.06 -7.33
N TYR A 161 -17.31 -1.19 -7.13
CA TYR A 161 -16.24 -1.77 -7.94
C TYR A 161 -16.44 -3.24 -8.30
N LYS A 162 -15.77 -3.64 -9.36
CA LYS A 162 -15.59 -5.04 -9.77
C LYS A 162 -14.11 -5.36 -9.85
N VAL A 163 -13.74 -6.52 -9.31
CA VAL A 163 -12.36 -7.02 -9.37
C VAL A 163 -12.21 -7.91 -10.60
N VAL A 164 -11.11 -7.72 -11.33
CA VAL A 164 -10.77 -8.49 -12.52
C VAL A 164 -9.53 -9.33 -12.27
N THR A 165 -9.64 -10.65 -12.41
CA THR A 165 -8.53 -11.60 -12.15
C THR A 165 -8.21 -12.47 -13.36
N ARG A 166 -7.04 -13.12 -13.31
CA ARG A 166 -6.62 -14.09 -14.35
C ARG A 166 -7.25 -15.48 -14.16
N LYS A 167 -7.52 -15.86 -12.92
CA LYS A 167 -8.06 -17.16 -12.52
C LYS A 167 -9.35 -16.96 -11.73
N PRO A 168 -10.32 -17.89 -11.83
CA PRO A 168 -11.54 -17.84 -11.03
C PRO A 168 -11.23 -17.69 -9.55
N LEU A 169 -11.82 -16.68 -8.92
CA LEU A 169 -11.70 -16.40 -7.50
C LEU A 169 -12.97 -15.69 -7.04
N GLY A 170 -13.83 -16.39 -6.30
CA GLY A 170 -15.14 -15.87 -5.88
C GLY A 170 -15.97 -15.37 -7.08
N ASP A 171 -16.60 -14.21 -6.90
CA ASP A 171 -17.45 -13.55 -7.90
C ASP A 171 -16.69 -12.56 -8.80
N ASN A 172 -15.35 -12.66 -8.85
CA ASN A 172 -14.51 -11.78 -9.65
C ASN A 172 -14.71 -12.01 -11.15
N LEU A 173 -14.64 -10.94 -11.93
CA LEU A 173 -14.65 -11.00 -13.38
C LEU A 173 -13.31 -11.55 -13.88
N LEU A 174 -13.30 -12.35 -14.95
CA LEU A 174 -12.04 -12.78 -15.56
C LEU A 174 -11.63 -11.82 -16.67
N PHE A 175 -10.32 -11.61 -16.83
CA PHE A 175 -9.79 -10.79 -17.93
C PHE A 175 -10.32 -11.22 -19.30
N LYS A 176 -10.45 -12.53 -19.55
CA LYS A 176 -10.98 -13.08 -20.80
C LYS A 176 -12.47 -12.76 -21.05
N ASP A 177 -13.20 -12.46 -19.98
CA ASP A 177 -14.65 -12.26 -19.99
C ASP A 177 -15.02 -10.77 -19.98
N ILE A 178 -14.03 -9.88 -19.84
CA ILE A 178 -14.24 -8.43 -19.93
C ILE A 178 -14.66 -8.05 -21.37
N LYS A 179 -15.56 -7.06 -21.47
CA LYS A 179 -16.23 -6.64 -22.73
C LYS A 179 -16.38 -5.13 -22.74
N PRO A 180 -16.59 -4.49 -23.90
CA PRO A 180 -16.75 -3.03 -24.00
C PRO A 180 -17.78 -2.42 -23.04
N HIS A 181 -18.90 -3.10 -22.77
CA HIS A 181 -19.91 -2.59 -21.82
C HIS A 181 -19.41 -2.54 -20.37
N HIS A 182 -18.47 -3.41 -19.98
CA HIS A 182 -17.84 -3.33 -18.66
C HIS A 182 -16.97 -2.08 -18.57
N ILE A 183 -16.22 -1.74 -19.62
CA ILE A 183 -15.39 -0.53 -19.66
C ILE A 183 -16.27 0.71 -19.56
N LYS A 184 -17.29 0.82 -20.43
CA LYS A 184 -18.22 1.96 -20.44
C LYS A 184 -18.95 2.20 -19.11
N LEU A 185 -19.23 1.14 -18.36
CA LEU A 185 -19.88 1.24 -17.05
C LEU A 185 -18.92 1.71 -15.96
N HIS A 186 -17.63 1.35 -16.05
CA HIS A 186 -16.64 1.63 -15.00
C HIS A 186 -15.62 2.65 -15.50
N THR A 187 -15.94 3.91 -15.29
CA THR A 187 -15.14 5.06 -15.71
C THR A 187 -13.83 5.20 -14.93
N LEU A 188 -13.70 4.57 -13.76
CA LEU A 188 -12.43 4.46 -13.04
C LEU A 188 -11.80 3.08 -13.26
N ILE A 189 -10.58 3.01 -13.82
CA ILE A 189 -9.89 1.73 -14.07
C ILE A 189 -8.53 1.75 -13.38
N ILE A 190 -8.33 0.86 -12.41
CA ILE A 190 -7.16 0.84 -11.53
C ILE A 190 -6.36 -0.44 -11.77
N ASN A 191 -5.14 -0.33 -12.30
CA ASN A 191 -4.22 -1.45 -12.42
C ASN A 191 -3.47 -1.70 -11.12
N THR A 192 -3.72 -2.86 -10.51
CA THR A 192 -2.99 -3.35 -9.32
C THR A 192 -2.15 -4.59 -9.64
N THR A 193 -2.07 -4.97 -10.92
CA THR A 193 -1.22 -6.07 -11.40
C THR A 193 0.22 -5.59 -11.62
N PRO A 194 1.22 -6.49 -11.60
CA PRO A 194 2.59 -6.12 -11.95
C PRO A 194 2.81 -5.94 -13.47
N LEU A 195 1.77 -6.05 -14.31
CA LEU A 195 1.91 -5.91 -15.77
C LEU A 195 2.40 -4.51 -16.13
N GLY A 196 3.35 -4.43 -17.06
CA GLY A 196 3.94 -3.15 -17.49
C GLY A 196 5.17 -2.74 -16.70
N THR A 197 5.61 -3.52 -15.70
CA THR A 197 6.88 -3.29 -15.00
C THR A 197 8.07 -3.97 -15.69
N SER A 198 9.29 -3.56 -15.36
CA SER A 198 10.53 -4.18 -15.86
C SER A 198 10.62 -5.66 -15.45
N PRO A 199 11.08 -6.57 -16.32
CA PRO A 199 11.59 -6.34 -17.69
C PRO A 199 10.49 -6.25 -18.76
N ASN A 200 9.25 -6.58 -18.44
CA ASN A 200 8.14 -6.73 -19.38
C ASN A 200 7.32 -5.44 -19.56
N VAL A 201 8.00 -4.32 -19.86
CA VAL A 201 7.38 -2.98 -19.94
C VAL A 201 6.34 -2.82 -21.06
N ASN A 202 6.32 -3.76 -22.02
CA ASN A 202 5.38 -3.79 -23.14
C ASN A 202 4.14 -4.65 -22.85
N GLU A 203 4.01 -5.20 -21.64
CA GLU A 203 2.78 -5.87 -21.21
C GLU A 203 1.81 -4.86 -20.59
N CYS A 204 0.52 -5.12 -20.73
CA CYS A 204 -0.54 -4.36 -20.08
C CYS A 204 -1.75 -5.26 -19.82
N PRO A 205 -2.66 -4.88 -18.90
CA PRO A 205 -3.91 -5.62 -18.72
C PRO A 205 -4.69 -5.74 -20.04
N PRO A 206 -5.14 -6.96 -20.42
CA PRO A 206 -5.84 -7.18 -21.68
C PRO A 206 -7.32 -6.77 -21.56
N ILE A 207 -7.60 -5.48 -21.69
CA ILE A 207 -8.95 -4.90 -21.66
C ILE A 207 -9.33 -4.28 -23.01
N PRO A 208 -10.62 -4.10 -23.34
CA PRO A 208 -11.12 -3.39 -24.52
C PRO A 208 -10.79 -1.89 -24.47
N TYR A 209 -9.56 -1.52 -24.81
CA TYR A 209 -9.11 -0.13 -24.78
C TYR A 209 -9.93 0.76 -25.72
N GLU A 210 -10.44 0.21 -26.83
CA GLU A 210 -11.31 0.90 -27.78
C GLU A 210 -12.66 1.38 -27.19
N ALA A 211 -13.00 0.93 -25.99
CA ALA A 211 -14.20 1.37 -25.27
C ALA A 211 -13.92 2.49 -24.25
N ILE A 212 -12.66 2.89 -24.08
CA ILE A 212 -12.23 4.01 -23.24
C ILE A 212 -12.54 5.33 -23.97
N THR A 213 -12.84 6.37 -23.19
CA THR A 213 -13.17 7.73 -23.64
C THR A 213 -12.57 8.76 -22.67
N GLU A 214 -12.74 10.04 -22.96
CA GLU A 214 -12.36 11.18 -22.10
C GLU A 214 -13.04 11.21 -20.73
N ASP A 215 -14.11 10.42 -20.55
CA ASP A 215 -14.81 10.27 -19.26
C ASP A 215 -14.09 9.33 -18.30
N HIS A 216 -13.07 8.61 -18.78
CA HIS A 216 -12.36 7.62 -17.98
C HIS A 216 -11.13 8.20 -17.27
N LEU A 217 -10.83 7.63 -16.11
CA LEU A 217 -9.57 7.78 -15.38
C LEU A 217 -8.89 6.42 -15.26
N LEU A 218 -7.68 6.31 -15.83
CA LEU A 218 -6.81 5.16 -15.64
C LEU A 218 -5.77 5.47 -14.58
N TYR A 219 -5.75 4.65 -13.52
CA TYR A 219 -4.75 4.73 -12.46
C TYR A 219 -3.89 3.46 -12.49
N ASP A 220 -2.58 3.60 -12.61
CA ASP A 220 -1.64 2.47 -12.56
C ASP A 220 -0.81 2.55 -11.29
N LEU A 221 -0.84 1.52 -10.44
CA LEU A 221 0.04 1.46 -9.27
C LEU A 221 1.51 1.23 -9.68
N VAL A 222 1.77 0.79 -10.92
CA VAL A 222 3.12 0.77 -11.48
C VAL A 222 3.61 2.21 -11.68
N TYR A 223 4.82 2.48 -11.21
CA TYR A 223 5.48 3.80 -11.29
C TYR A 223 6.75 3.78 -12.16
N ASN A 224 7.25 2.59 -12.47
CA ASN A 224 8.41 2.41 -13.35
C ASN A 224 8.09 1.34 -14.40
N PRO A 225 8.00 1.72 -15.69
CA PRO A 225 8.27 3.05 -16.26
C PRO A 225 7.23 4.11 -15.84
N GLU A 226 7.58 5.39 -15.95
CA GLU A 226 6.71 6.52 -15.57
C GLU A 226 5.35 6.48 -16.29
N LYS A 227 5.35 6.07 -17.56
CA LYS A 227 4.15 5.87 -18.37
C LYS A 227 4.13 4.45 -18.95
N THR A 228 3.36 3.56 -18.33
CA THR A 228 3.19 2.16 -18.76
C THR A 228 2.38 2.06 -20.05
N LEU A 229 2.41 0.90 -20.70
CA LEU A 229 1.58 0.66 -21.89
C LEU A 229 0.07 0.77 -21.58
N PHE A 230 -0.35 0.40 -20.37
CA PHE A 230 -1.73 0.57 -19.90
C PHE A 230 -2.15 2.05 -19.93
N LEU A 231 -1.33 2.93 -19.35
CA LEU A 231 -1.61 4.36 -19.34
C LEU A 231 -1.54 4.98 -20.74
N LYS A 232 -0.53 4.60 -21.56
CA LYS A 232 -0.41 5.09 -22.95
C LYS A 232 -1.67 4.80 -23.76
N LYS A 233 -2.17 3.56 -23.71
CA LYS A 233 -3.35 3.17 -24.48
C LYS A 233 -4.62 3.87 -24.02
N GLY A 234 -4.79 4.18 -22.73
CA GLY A 234 -5.93 4.98 -22.29
C GLY A 234 -5.83 6.44 -22.68
N GLU A 235 -4.63 7.04 -22.55
CA GLU A 235 -4.36 8.42 -22.99
C GLU A 235 -4.59 8.60 -24.50
N GLU A 236 -4.23 7.61 -25.32
CA GLU A 236 -4.53 7.57 -26.76
C GLU A 236 -6.04 7.62 -27.08
N GLN A 237 -6.90 7.22 -26.13
CA GLN A 237 -8.37 7.30 -26.23
C GLN A 237 -8.94 8.54 -25.52
N GLY A 238 -8.09 9.42 -25.00
CA GLY A 238 -8.48 10.67 -24.34
C GLY A 238 -8.67 10.58 -22.82
N ALA A 239 -8.45 9.42 -22.19
CA ALA A 239 -8.63 9.27 -20.75
C ALA A 239 -7.61 10.10 -19.94
N ALA A 240 -8.03 10.51 -18.75
CA ALA A 240 -7.09 10.99 -17.74
C ALA A 240 -6.24 9.82 -17.23
N ILE A 241 -4.97 10.08 -16.92
CA ILE A 241 -4.02 9.05 -16.46
C ILE A 241 -3.29 9.44 -15.18
N LYS A 242 -2.98 8.45 -14.35
CA LYS A 242 -2.17 8.60 -13.14
C LYS A 242 -1.29 7.38 -12.91
N ASN A 243 0.00 7.58 -12.64
CA ASN A 243 0.91 6.52 -12.22
C ASN A 243 1.02 6.44 -10.68
N GLY A 244 1.69 5.41 -10.19
CA GLY A 244 1.76 5.10 -8.75
C GLY A 244 2.83 5.88 -7.98
N TYR A 245 3.59 6.76 -8.62
CA TYR A 245 4.75 7.38 -7.97
C TYR A 245 4.36 8.29 -6.80
N GLU A 246 3.32 9.10 -6.97
CA GLU A 246 2.83 9.97 -5.89
C GLU A 246 2.31 9.15 -4.69
N MET A 247 1.55 8.08 -4.95
CA MET A 247 1.11 7.15 -3.90
C MET A 247 2.31 6.62 -3.09
N LEU A 248 3.43 6.27 -3.73
CA LEU A 248 4.63 5.79 -3.04
C LEU A 248 5.29 6.84 -2.16
N ILE A 249 5.30 8.09 -2.58
CA ILE A 249 5.80 9.20 -1.75
C ILE A 249 4.87 9.39 -0.56
N LEU A 250 3.57 9.49 -0.80
CA LEU A 250 2.58 9.79 0.24
C LEU A 250 2.51 8.70 1.32
N GLN A 251 2.61 7.42 0.95
CA GLN A 251 2.64 6.35 1.95
C GLN A 251 3.93 6.39 2.80
N ALA A 252 5.07 6.81 2.23
CA ALA A 252 6.34 6.91 2.94
C ALA A 252 6.30 8.09 3.92
N GLU A 253 5.83 9.25 3.48
CA GLU A 253 5.62 10.41 4.34
C GLU A 253 4.63 10.11 5.46
N LYS A 254 3.53 9.41 5.18
CA LYS A 254 2.59 9.01 6.23
C LYS A 254 3.20 8.03 7.22
N SER A 255 4.07 7.13 6.77
CA SER A 255 4.82 6.24 7.68
C SER A 255 5.73 7.05 8.60
N TRP A 256 6.43 8.05 8.05
CA TRP A 256 7.28 8.95 8.84
C TRP A 256 6.50 9.74 9.89
N GLU A 257 5.35 10.29 9.49
CA GLU A 257 4.42 10.97 10.39
C GLU A 257 4.01 10.05 11.53
N ILE A 258 3.59 8.82 11.23
CA ILE A 258 3.17 7.83 12.25
C ILE A 258 4.29 7.55 13.27
N TRP A 259 5.52 7.40 12.80
CA TRP A 259 6.65 7.09 13.69
C TRP A 259 7.12 8.27 14.54
N THR A 260 6.89 9.49 14.08
CA THR A 260 7.40 10.70 14.74
C THR A 260 6.35 11.44 15.54
N ASP A 261 5.07 11.17 15.32
CA ASP A 261 3.99 11.75 16.07
C ASP A 261 3.93 11.16 17.49
N LYS A 262 3.96 12.06 18.48
CA LYS A 262 3.86 11.75 19.91
C LYS A 262 2.41 11.62 20.40
N HIS A 263 1.43 11.94 19.56
CA HIS A 263 0.02 12.04 19.91
C HIS A 263 -0.87 11.01 19.22
N ILE A 264 -0.30 10.11 18.42
CA ILE A 264 -1.06 8.96 17.92
C ILE A 264 -1.18 8.00 19.10
N HIS A 265 -2.11 8.25 20.00
CA HIS A 265 -2.88 7.28 20.76
C HIS A 265 -4.17 8.02 21.15
N PRO A 266 -5.35 7.42 20.94
CA PRO A 266 -6.61 8.00 21.41
C PRO A 266 -6.63 8.18 22.94
#